data_AF-A0A059JHC6-F1
#
_entry.id   AF-A0A059JHC6-F1
#
_cell.length_a   1.000
_cell.length_b   1.000
_cell.length_c   1.000
_cell.angle_alpha   90.00
_cell.angle_beta   90.00
_cell.angle_gamma   90.00
#
_symmetry.space_group_name_H-M   'P 1'
#
loop_
_entity.id
_entity.type
_entity.pdbx_description
1 polymer ?
#
loop_
_entity_poly.entity_id
_entity_poly.type
_entity_poly.pdbx_seq_one_letter_code
_entity_poly.pdbx_strand_id
1 'polypeptide(L)'
;MLPYINAPFAAAGEVIGASADELKLITSFLLSYPLAAILKRLPDSQPWKKNAFIIAVSLFYLVGLFDLWDGVRTLLYCSAGAYAIAYYVDGSMMPWVGFTYLIGYMSVSHIIRQIVNDPTSVDVTGAQMVLVMKLSAFCWNVHDGRLPDNQLSEAQKHAAIKEFPSLLDFAGYVLFFPSLFAGPAFDYVEYRRWIETSMFDLPPGVDPSKAPPTRKKRKIPRSGRPAALKAAMGLAFIGAFIVFAPIYTTNLLLSEEFAAYSFFRKIWVLYVFGFAARLKYYGVWSLTEGACILSGMGYNGVDRNTGQVYWNKLENVNAYGLETAQNPHAFLANWNKNTNHWLRNYIYLRVTPKGKKPGFRASLATFATSAIWHGFYPGYYLTFILGSFVQTSAKHFRRHVRPFFLTPDGTAPTGFKIYYDIISWLATQLTMSFTIAPFILLDFTDCTTLWGRVYFYIIIGIVATLTFFNSPAKAQLIRKLNKRNKVATGKGAEIPGKPSDRQAANEAAAVRAREKAQADAREVQAGQTPYTEQPLGLPNDLAQDVEDAVNEIKKEIETRRRRGSVVSMPTGAELRNILEQKLGKAPF
;
A
#
# COMPACT_ATOMS: atom_id res chain seq x y z
N MET A 1 25.00 -19.27 14.94
CA MET A 1 25.34 -17.83 14.94
C MET A 1 26.85 -17.69 15.00
N LEU A 2 27.47 -16.76 14.25
CA LEU A 2 28.91 -16.52 14.39
C LEU A 2 29.21 -16.10 15.83
N PRO A 3 30.10 -16.82 16.56
CA PRO A 3 30.41 -16.47 17.94
C PRO A 3 30.92 -15.03 17.97
N TYR A 4 30.52 -14.27 18.98
CA TYR A 4 30.88 -12.86 19.23
C TYR A 4 30.11 -11.77 18.46
N ILE A 5 29.34 -12.06 17.40
CA ILE A 5 28.55 -11.00 16.73
C ILE A 5 27.39 -10.52 17.61
N ASN A 6 26.75 -11.42 18.36
CA ASN A 6 25.58 -11.08 19.19
C ASN A 6 25.91 -10.40 20.52
N ALA A 7 27.08 -10.70 21.09
CA ALA A 7 27.50 -10.18 22.38
C ALA A 7 27.37 -8.65 22.51
N PRO A 8 27.83 -7.81 21.57
CA PRO A 8 27.66 -6.37 21.66
C PRO A 8 26.19 -5.92 21.60
N PHE A 9 25.33 -6.63 20.85
CA PHE A 9 23.90 -6.29 20.76
C PHE A 9 23.14 -6.67 22.03
N ALA A 10 23.47 -7.82 22.64
CA ALA A 10 22.90 -8.22 23.91
C ALA A 10 23.28 -7.22 25.01
N ALA A 11 24.57 -6.87 25.11
CA ALA A 11 25.06 -5.89 26.09
C ALA A 11 24.42 -4.50 25.89
N ALA A 12 24.30 -4.03 24.64
CA ALA A 12 23.64 -2.76 24.35
C ALA A 12 22.14 -2.82 24.67
N GLY A 13 21.47 -3.94 24.36
CA GLY A 13 20.06 -4.17 24.64
C GLY A 13 19.70 -4.08 26.11
N GLU A 14 20.54 -4.66 26.99
CA GLU A 14 20.39 -4.57 28.44
C GLU A 14 20.43 -3.12 28.96
N VAL A 15 21.28 -2.28 28.37
CA VAL A 15 21.44 -0.88 28.79
C VAL A 15 20.26 0.00 28.35
N ILE A 16 19.71 -0.25 27.17
CA ILE A 16 18.69 0.63 26.56
C ILE A 16 17.26 0.08 26.61
N GLY A 17 17.08 -1.14 27.11
CA GLY A 17 15.77 -1.80 27.19
C GLY A 17 15.20 -2.22 25.83
N ALA A 18 16.06 -2.61 24.88
CA ALA A 18 15.67 -3.09 23.55
C ALA A 18 16.17 -4.53 23.33
N SER A 19 15.48 -5.30 22.48
CA SER A 19 15.97 -6.64 22.12
C SER A 19 17.24 -6.55 21.27
N ALA A 20 18.11 -7.55 21.40
CA ALA A 20 19.32 -7.65 20.58
C ALA A 20 18.98 -7.67 19.07
N ASP A 21 17.86 -8.29 18.70
CA ASP A 21 17.42 -8.40 17.31
C ASP A 21 16.88 -7.09 16.74
N GLU A 22 16.17 -6.26 17.53
CA GLU A 22 15.80 -4.90 17.10
C GLU A 22 17.05 -4.04 16.83
N LEU A 23 18.07 -4.17 17.68
CA LEU A 23 19.32 -3.45 17.49
C LEU A 23 20.10 -3.92 16.26
N LYS A 24 20.15 -5.23 16.02
CA LYS A 24 20.71 -5.79 14.78
C LYS A 24 19.96 -5.28 13.56
N LEU A 25 18.63 -5.16 13.63
CA LEU A 25 17.81 -4.70 12.51
C LEU A 25 18.13 -3.24 12.16
N ILE A 26 18.15 -2.35 13.14
CA ILE A 26 18.57 -0.94 12.93
C ILE A 26 20.00 -0.88 12.41
N THR A 27 20.90 -1.70 12.97
CA THR A 27 22.31 -1.77 12.54
C THR A 27 22.42 -2.22 11.09
N SER A 28 21.62 -3.18 10.63
CA SER A 28 21.59 -3.61 9.23
C SER A 28 21.17 -2.47 8.29
N PHE A 29 20.23 -1.61 8.70
CA PHE A 29 19.83 -0.45 7.92
C PHE A 29 20.94 0.60 7.84
N LEU A 30 21.63 0.86 8.96
CA LEU A 30 22.74 1.82 9.00
C LEU A 30 23.96 1.30 8.23
N LEU A 31 24.32 0.02 8.40
CA LEU A 31 25.40 -0.65 7.68
C LEU A 31 25.13 -0.71 6.17
N SER A 32 23.86 -0.68 5.76
CA SER A 32 23.49 -0.61 4.34
C SER A 32 23.94 0.68 3.66
N TYR A 33 24.21 1.77 4.37
CA TYR A 33 24.71 3.01 3.76
C TYR A 33 26.16 2.88 3.24
N PRO A 34 27.17 2.56 4.06
CA PRO A 34 28.53 2.35 3.56
C PRO A 34 28.60 1.21 2.54
N LEU A 35 27.82 0.14 2.72
CA LEU A 35 27.76 -0.96 1.74
C LEU A 35 27.11 -0.53 0.42
N ALA A 36 26.04 0.27 0.43
CA ALA A 36 25.44 0.82 -0.79
C ALA A 36 26.39 1.79 -1.50
N ALA A 37 27.18 2.53 -0.72
CA ALA A 37 28.28 3.34 -1.24
C ALA A 37 29.34 2.48 -1.96
N ILE A 38 29.71 1.31 -1.43
CA ILE A 38 30.61 0.37 -2.11
C ILE A 38 29.94 -0.20 -3.36
N LEU A 39 28.69 -0.68 -3.26
CA LEU A 39 27.92 -1.27 -4.35
C LEU A 39 27.89 -0.37 -5.59
N LYS A 40 27.57 0.91 -5.44
CA LYS A 40 27.51 1.86 -6.57
C LYS A 40 28.88 2.21 -7.18
N ARG A 41 29.98 1.76 -6.56
CA ARG A 41 31.35 1.97 -7.04
C ARG A 41 31.92 0.74 -7.74
N LEU A 42 31.23 -0.40 -7.67
CA LEU A 42 31.60 -1.59 -8.43
C LEU A 42 31.47 -1.30 -9.94
N PRO A 43 32.33 -1.89 -10.79
CA PRO A 43 32.39 -1.56 -12.22
C PRO A 43 31.05 -1.78 -12.93
N ASP A 44 30.57 -0.76 -13.64
CA ASP A 44 29.31 -0.83 -14.43
C ASP A 44 29.40 -1.84 -15.58
N SER A 45 30.61 -2.12 -16.11
CA SER A 45 30.84 -3.12 -17.15
C SER A 45 30.82 -4.58 -16.65
N GLN A 46 30.74 -4.81 -15.34
CA GLN A 46 30.78 -6.14 -14.73
C GLN A 46 29.59 -6.31 -13.76
N PRO A 47 28.35 -6.35 -14.26
CA PRO A 47 27.14 -6.40 -13.44
C PRO A 47 27.13 -7.61 -12.48
N TRP A 48 27.74 -8.73 -12.87
CA TRP A 48 27.89 -9.91 -12.02
C TRP A 48 28.57 -9.62 -10.67
N LYS A 49 29.52 -8.67 -10.62
CA LYS A 49 30.21 -8.26 -9.36
C LYS A 49 29.25 -7.57 -8.41
N LYS A 50 28.34 -6.74 -8.94
CA LYS A 50 27.29 -6.09 -8.14
C LYS A 50 26.33 -7.14 -7.59
N ASN A 51 25.89 -8.11 -8.41
CA ASN A 51 25.03 -9.20 -7.96
C ASN A 51 25.71 -10.06 -6.88
N ALA A 52 26.96 -10.46 -7.09
CA ALA A 52 27.72 -11.24 -6.10
C ALA A 52 27.87 -10.48 -4.78
N PHE A 53 28.18 -9.18 -4.83
CA PHE A 53 28.25 -8.33 -3.64
C PHE A 53 26.90 -8.24 -2.91
N ILE A 54 25.82 -8.03 -3.66
CA ILE A 54 24.47 -7.97 -3.12
C ILE A 54 24.11 -9.26 -2.39
N ILE A 55 24.35 -10.41 -3.03
CA ILE A 55 24.06 -11.73 -2.48
C ILE A 55 24.90 -11.97 -1.22
N ALA A 56 26.20 -11.70 -1.26
CA ALA A 56 27.09 -11.90 -0.12
C ALA A 56 26.67 -11.05 1.10
N VAL A 57 26.34 -9.77 0.91
CA VAL A 57 25.88 -8.90 1.99
C VAL A 57 24.54 -9.40 2.56
N SER A 58 23.59 -9.78 1.72
CA SER A 58 22.30 -10.29 2.18
C SER A 58 22.41 -11.60 2.93
N LEU A 59 23.28 -12.52 2.49
CA LEU A 59 23.55 -13.76 3.23
C LEU A 59 24.25 -13.46 4.57
N PHE A 60 25.16 -12.49 4.61
CA PHE A 60 25.74 -12.03 5.87
C PHE A 60 24.68 -11.43 6.80
N TYR A 61 23.73 -10.64 6.29
CA TYR A 61 22.62 -10.16 7.11
C TYR A 61 21.77 -11.30 7.64
N LEU A 62 21.31 -12.21 6.78
CA LEU A 62 20.43 -13.31 7.20
C LEU A 62 21.12 -14.25 8.18
N VAL A 63 22.31 -14.76 7.83
CA VAL A 63 22.98 -15.82 8.60
C VAL A 63 24.04 -15.27 9.55
N GLY A 64 24.86 -14.33 9.08
CA GLY A 64 25.94 -13.77 9.90
C GLY A 64 25.41 -12.95 11.07
N LEU A 65 24.44 -12.06 10.82
CA LEU A 65 23.91 -11.14 11.82
C LEU A 65 22.77 -11.77 12.64
N PHE A 66 21.82 -12.45 11.99
CA PHE A 66 20.61 -12.96 12.63
C PHE A 66 20.55 -14.49 12.79
N ASP A 67 21.48 -15.26 12.22
CA ASP A 67 21.45 -16.74 12.23
C ASP A 67 20.18 -17.38 11.62
N LEU A 68 19.53 -16.68 10.69
CA LEU A 68 18.28 -17.09 10.04
C LEU A 68 18.49 -18.12 8.93
N TRP A 69 19.04 -19.29 9.25
CA TRP A 69 19.19 -20.40 8.28
C TRP A 69 17.85 -20.86 7.72
N ASP A 70 16.86 -21.05 8.59
CA ASP A 70 15.49 -21.35 8.17
C ASP A 70 14.90 -20.20 7.34
N GLY A 71 15.31 -18.96 7.64
CA GLY A 71 14.96 -17.80 6.84
C GLY A 71 15.51 -17.85 5.42
N VAL A 72 16.79 -18.18 5.26
CA VAL A 72 17.40 -18.38 3.93
C VAL A 72 16.65 -19.46 3.16
N ARG A 73 16.33 -20.59 3.80
CA ARG A 73 15.53 -21.67 3.18
C ARG A 73 14.16 -21.15 2.72
N THR A 74 13.45 -20.41 3.57
CA THR A 74 12.14 -19.83 3.24
C THR A 74 12.22 -18.88 2.04
N LEU A 75 13.17 -17.95 2.03
CA LEU A 75 13.34 -17.02 0.90
C LEU A 75 13.77 -17.75 -0.38
N LEU A 76 14.61 -18.77 -0.26
CA LEU A 76 15.03 -19.62 -1.37
C LEU A 76 13.85 -20.37 -1.98
N TYR A 77 13.01 -21.02 -1.17
CA TYR A 77 11.85 -21.76 -1.69
C TYR A 77 10.86 -20.84 -2.39
N CYS A 78 10.50 -19.69 -1.77
CA CYS A 78 9.71 -18.66 -2.45
C CYS A 78 10.27 -18.32 -3.84
N SER A 79 11.57 -18.01 -3.89
CA SER A 79 12.24 -17.52 -5.10
C SER A 79 12.39 -18.58 -6.16
N ALA A 80 12.84 -19.78 -5.79
CA ALA A 80 13.02 -20.90 -6.69
C ALA A 80 11.68 -21.38 -7.26
N GLY A 81 10.65 -21.46 -6.43
CA GLY A 81 9.30 -21.82 -6.87
C GLY A 81 8.73 -20.79 -7.86
N ALA A 82 8.81 -19.49 -7.55
CA ALA A 82 8.36 -18.45 -8.47
C ALA A 82 9.15 -18.43 -9.79
N TYR A 83 10.47 -18.60 -9.75
CA TYR A 83 11.31 -18.67 -10.95
C TYR A 83 10.95 -19.90 -11.81
N ALA A 84 10.80 -21.07 -11.20
CA ALA A 84 10.44 -22.31 -11.89
C ALA A 84 9.03 -22.23 -12.50
N ILE A 85 8.05 -21.70 -11.76
CA ILE A 85 6.69 -21.50 -12.28
C ILE A 85 6.72 -20.54 -13.47
N ALA A 86 7.42 -19.41 -13.34
CA ALA A 86 7.52 -18.44 -14.43
C ALA A 86 8.30 -19.00 -15.64
N TYR A 87 9.24 -19.91 -15.45
CA TYR A 87 10.03 -20.51 -16.54
C TYR A 87 9.27 -21.63 -17.27
N TYR A 88 8.71 -22.59 -16.54
CA TYR A 88 8.14 -23.82 -17.11
C TYR A 88 6.64 -23.76 -17.41
N VAL A 89 5.88 -22.90 -16.70
CA VAL A 89 4.43 -22.81 -16.92
C VAL A 89 4.14 -21.73 -17.95
N ASP A 90 3.34 -22.07 -18.95
CA ASP A 90 2.84 -21.12 -19.94
C ASP A 90 1.32 -20.96 -19.89
N GLY A 91 0.84 -19.82 -20.37
CA GLY A 91 -0.58 -19.46 -20.39
C GLY A 91 -1.01 -18.48 -19.30
N SER A 92 -2.26 -18.02 -19.43
CA SER A 92 -2.82 -16.91 -18.63
C SER A 92 -2.99 -17.20 -17.15
N MET A 93 -2.89 -18.46 -16.74
CA MET A 93 -2.99 -18.88 -15.34
C MET A 93 -1.65 -18.90 -14.62
N MET A 94 -0.51 -18.85 -15.32
CA MET A 94 0.82 -18.92 -14.70
C MET A 94 1.01 -17.90 -13.55
N PRO A 95 0.64 -16.61 -13.71
CA PRO A 95 0.80 -15.63 -12.63
C PRO A 95 -0.04 -15.97 -11.39
N TRP A 96 -1.24 -16.54 -11.58
CA TRP A 96 -2.10 -16.96 -10.49
C TRP A 96 -1.56 -18.20 -9.77
N VAL A 97 -0.99 -19.16 -10.50
CA VAL A 97 -0.29 -20.30 -9.89
C VAL A 97 0.88 -19.81 -9.04
N GLY A 98 1.69 -18.90 -9.57
CA GLY A 98 2.79 -18.27 -8.83
C GLY A 98 2.31 -17.52 -7.58
N PHE A 99 1.24 -16.74 -7.71
CA PHE A 99 0.64 -16.01 -6.59
C PHE A 99 0.11 -16.96 -5.50
N THR A 100 -0.64 -18.00 -5.86
CA THR A 100 -1.17 -18.98 -4.91
C THR A 100 -0.06 -19.75 -4.21
N TYR A 101 1.00 -20.14 -4.92
CA TYR A 101 2.19 -20.76 -4.32
C TYR A 101 2.82 -19.85 -3.25
N LEU A 102 3.08 -18.59 -3.61
CA LEU A 102 3.73 -17.61 -2.74
C LEU A 102 2.88 -17.26 -1.51
N ILE A 103 1.59 -16.96 -1.70
CA ILE A 103 0.67 -16.67 -0.61
C ILE A 103 0.47 -17.89 0.28
N GLY A 104 0.33 -19.08 -0.30
CA GLY A 104 0.16 -20.32 0.46
C GLY A 104 1.37 -20.62 1.34
N TYR A 105 2.58 -20.50 0.80
CA TYR A 105 3.80 -20.75 1.56
C TYR A 105 4.03 -19.70 2.67
N MET A 106 3.79 -18.41 2.38
CA MET A 106 3.84 -17.36 3.41
C MET A 106 2.75 -17.53 4.47
N SER A 107 1.58 -18.05 4.10
CA SER A 107 0.50 -18.33 5.04
C SER A 107 0.92 -19.37 6.08
N VAL A 108 1.67 -20.41 5.68
CA VAL A 108 2.27 -21.37 6.62
C VAL A 108 3.24 -20.65 7.57
N SER A 109 4.12 -19.78 7.06
CA SER A 109 5.03 -19.00 7.91
C SER A 109 4.28 -18.12 8.92
N HIS A 110 3.20 -17.46 8.49
CA HIS A 110 2.38 -16.62 9.37
C HIS A 110 1.69 -17.43 10.47
N ILE A 111 1.17 -18.62 10.14
CA ILE A 111 0.56 -19.52 11.13
C ILE A 111 1.61 -19.98 12.15
N ILE A 112 2.80 -20.40 11.69
CA ILE A 112 3.90 -20.80 12.58
C ILE A 112 4.27 -19.63 13.49
N ARG A 113 4.45 -18.43 12.95
CA ARG A 113 4.76 -17.23 13.73
C ARG A 113 3.69 -16.94 14.78
N GLN A 114 2.41 -17.04 14.41
CA GLN A 114 1.30 -16.81 15.33
C GLN A 114 1.23 -17.87 16.44
N ILE A 115 1.64 -19.12 16.16
CA ILE A 115 1.75 -20.19 17.18
C ILE A 115 2.93 -19.92 18.12
N VAL A 116 4.08 -19.52 17.59
CA VAL A 116 5.28 -19.20 18.39
C VAL A 116 5.05 -17.98 19.28
N ASN A 117 4.38 -16.95 18.74
CA ASN A 117 3.93 -15.75 19.46
C ASN A 117 5.02 -15.06 20.32
N ASP A 118 6.25 -15.02 19.81
CA ASP A 118 7.36 -14.31 20.44
C ASP A 118 7.61 -12.96 19.75
N PRO A 119 7.30 -11.82 20.40
CA PRO A 119 7.49 -10.50 19.82
C PRO A 119 8.95 -10.01 19.86
N THR A 120 9.84 -10.70 20.57
CA THR A 120 11.23 -10.26 20.80
C THR A 120 12.23 -10.79 19.78
N SER A 121 11.87 -11.84 19.03
CA SER A 121 12.68 -12.40 17.97
C SER A 121 12.34 -11.77 16.62
N VAL A 122 13.37 -11.38 15.85
CA VAL A 122 13.19 -10.99 14.45
C VAL A 122 13.15 -12.25 13.60
N ASP A 123 11.98 -12.56 13.05
CA ASP A 123 11.81 -13.67 12.15
C ASP A 123 11.82 -13.25 10.66
N VAL A 124 11.92 -14.22 9.76
CA VAL A 124 12.06 -13.97 8.31
C VAL A 124 10.77 -13.45 7.65
N THR A 125 9.61 -13.55 8.29
CA THR A 125 8.30 -13.26 7.67
C THR A 125 8.21 -11.83 7.15
N GLY A 126 8.82 -10.84 7.82
CA GLY A 126 8.88 -9.47 7.31
C GLY A 126 9.58 -9.37 5.94
N ALA A 127 10.74 -10.03 5.79
CA ALA A 127 11.44 -10.12 4.52
C ALA A 127 10.66 -10.96 3.49
N GLN A 128 10.03 -12.05 3.93
CA GLN A 128 9.18 -12.90 3.08
C GLN A 128 7.99 -12.13 2.52
N MET A 129 7.33 -11.30 3.31
CA MET A 129 6.22 -10.45 2.89
C MET A 129 6.62 -9.50 1.76
N VAL A 130 7.77 -8.84 1.90
CA VAL A 130 8.34 -7.97 0.85
C VAL A 130 8.67 -8.80 -0.41
N LEU A 131 9.24 -9.98 -0.22
CA LEU A 131 9.62 -10.87 -1.32
C LEU A 131 8.41 -11.42 -2.09
N VAL A 132 7.30 -11.75 -1.42
CA VAL A 132 6.07 -12.24 -2.08
C VAL A 132 5.51 -11.19 -3.04
N MET A 133 5.57 -9.90 -2.70
CA MET A 133 5.16 -8.83 -3.60
C MET A 133 6.03 -8.80 -4.86
N LYS A 134 7.36 -8.85 -4.67
CA LYS A 134 8.36 -8.87 -5.74
C LYS A 134 8.17 -10.06 -6.69
N LEU A 135 8.00 -11.26 -6.13
CA LEU A 135 7.92 -12.50 -6.89
C LEU A 135 6.57 -12.68 -7.60
N SER A 136 5.46 -12.29 -6.97
CA SER A 136 4.15 -12.34 -7.63
C SER A 136 4.04 -11.31 -8.76
N ALA A 137 4.63 -10.11 -8.57
CA ALA A 137 4.79 -9.13 -9.64
C ALA A 137 5.68 -9.68 -10.78
N PHE A 138 6.80 -10.34 -10.44
CA PHE A 138 7.69 -10.98 -11.41
C PHE A 138 6.94 -11.97 -12.31
N CYS A 139 6.09 -12.84 -11.76
CA CYS A 139 5.28 -13.78 -12.56
C CYS A 139 4.35 -13.05 -13.53
N TRP A 140 3.67 -11.99 -13.09
CA TRP A 140 2.85 -11.16 -13.98
C TRP A 140 3.67 -10.46 -15.07
N ASN A 141 4.84 -9.95 -14.72
CA ASN A 141 5.70 -9.22 -15.64
C ASN A 141 6.31 -10.14 -16.71
N VAL A 142 6.65 -11.39 -16.36
CA VAL A 142 7.03 -12.43 -17.33
C VAL A 142 5.86 -12.77 -18.25
N HIS A 143 4.66 -12.98 -17.70
CA HIS A 143 3.47 -13.25 -18.52
C HIS A 143 3.18 -12.11 -19.50
N ASP A 144 3.21 -10.87 -19.03
CA ASP A 144 2.98 -9.71 -19.89
C ASP A 144 4.06 -9.55 -20.96
N GLY A 145 5.30 -9.93 -20.68
CA GLY A 145 6.40 -9.96 -21.66
C GLY A 145 6.22 -10.97 -22.79
N ARG A 146 5.30 -11.94 -22.65
CA ARG A 146 4.92 -12.90 -23.70
C ARG A 146 3.78 -12.41 -24.58
N LEU A 147 3.10 -11.33 -24.19
CA LEU A 147 1.95 -10.80 -24.92
C LEU A 147 2.37 -9.71 -25.90
N PRO A 148 1.64 -9.53 -27.02
CA PRO A 148 1.84 -8.38 -27.90
C PRO A 148 1.55 -7.05 -27.18
N ASP A 149 2.33 -6.02 -27.48
CA ASP A 149 2.22 -4.70 -26.84
C ASP A 149 0.82 -4.08 -26.97
N ASN A 150 0.07 -4.37 -28.05
CA ASN A 150 -1.29 -3.84 -28.23
C ASN A 150 -2.34 -4.41 -27.25
N GLN A 151 -1.99 -5.46 -26.49
CA GLN A 151 -2.84 -6.05 -25.45
C GLN A 151 -2.50 -5.53 -24.05
N LEU A 152 -1.46 -4.72 -23.93
CA LEU A 152 -0.92 -4.24 -22.67
C LEU A 152 -1.27 -2.76 -22.47
N SER A 153 -1.63 -2.40 -21.24
CA SER A 153 -1.62 -1.01 -20.80
C SER A 153 -0.18 -0.47 -20.73
N GLU A 154 -0.01 0.85 -20.73
CA GLU A 154 1.32 1.47 -20.61
C GLU A 154 2.10 1.03 -19.36
N ALA A 155 1.40 0.87 -18.23
CA ALA A 155 2.02 0.37 -17.00
C ALA A 155 2.51 -1.09 -17.16
N GLN A 156 1.75 -1.93 -17.85
CA GLN A 156 2.15 -3.31 -18.13
C GLN A 156 3.30 -3.38 -19.14
N LYS A 157 3.28 -2.58 -20.21
CA LYS A 157 4.39 -2.47 -21.16
C LYS A 157 5.68 -2.06 -20.47
N HIS A 158 5.59 -1.10 -19.55
CA HIS A 158 6.72 -0.63 -18.77
C HIS A 158 7.29 -1.70 -17.84
N ALA A 159 6.42 -2.54 -17.25
CA ALA A 159 6.78 -3.59 -16.31
C ALA A 159 7.20 -4.92 -16.96
N ALA A 160 6.81 -5.13 -18.22
CA ALA A 160 6.96 -6.39 -18.94
C ALA A 160 8.41 -6.87 -19.05
N ILE A 161 8.63 -8.17 -18.78
CA ILE A 161 9.93 -8.84 -18.88
C ILE A 161 9.96 -9.62 -20.19
N LYS A 162 10.49 -8.98 -21.23
CA LYS A 162 10.57 -9.55 -22.59
C LYS A 162 11.69 -10.59 -22.76
N GLU A 163 12.73 -10.50 -21.92
CA GLU A 163 13.83 -11.45 -21.90
C GLU A 163 13.94 -12.04 -20.49
N PHE A 164 13.89 -13.36 -20.39
CA PHE A 164 13.89 -14.05 -19.11
C PHE A 164 15.24 -13.90 -18.39
N PRO A 165 15.27 -13.60 -17.09
CA PRO A 165 16.52 -13.27 -16.41
C PRO A 165 17.39 -14.49 -16.12
N SER A 166 18.71 -14.26 -16.11
CA SER A 166 19.67 -15.23 -15.59
C SER A 166 19.42 -15.49 -14.09
N LEU A 167 19.84 -16.66 -13.59
CA LEU A 167 19.74 -16.98 -12.16
C LEU A 167 20.50 -15.97 -11.28
N LEU A 168 21.65 -15.46 -11.75
CA LEU A 168 22.46 -14.52 -10.99
C LEU A 168 21.77 -13.15 -10.86
N ASP A 169 21.20 -12.63 -11.94
CA ASP A 169 20.46 -11.35 -11.89
C ASP A 169 19.18 -11.48 -11.07
N PHE A 170 18.49 -12.62 -11.18
CA PHE A 170 17.32 -12.89 -10.37
C PHE A 170 17.66 -13.02 -8.88
N ALA A 171 18.76 -13.70 -8.53
CA ALA A 171 19.23 -13.79 -7.15
C ALA A 171 19.64 -12.42 -6.60
N GLY A 172 20.33 -11.60 -7.40
CA GLY A 172 20.66 -10.22 -7.04
C GLY A 172 19.42 -9.34 -6.82
N TYR A 173 18.36 -9.54 -7.64
CA TYR A 173 17.06 -8.90 -7.45
C TYR A 173 16.41 -9.32 -6.15
N VAL A 174 16.26 -10.62 -5.92
CA VAL A 174 15.63 -11.21 -4.72
C VAL A 174 16.32 -10.71 -3.45
N LEU A 175 17.66 -10.82 -3.41
CA LEU A 175 18.50 -10.55 -2.26
C LEU A 175 19.05 -9.12 -2.25
N PHE A 176 18.36 -8.12 -2.80
CA PHE A 176 18.83 -6.73 -2.77
C PHE A 176 18.89 -6.19 -1.33
N PHE A 177 20.07 -6.23 -0.71
CA PHE A 177 20.26 -5.96 0.74
C PHE A 177 19.68 -4.63 1.24
N PRO A 178 19.71 -3.50 0.49
CA PRO A 178 19.15 -2.23 0.99
C PRO A 178 17.65 -2.29 1.28
N SER A 179 16.92 -3.23 0.66
CA SER A 179 15.48 -3.37 0.83
C SER A 179 15.04 -4.77 1.30
N LEU A 180 15.99 -5.60 1.77
CA LEU A 180 15.75 -7.01 2.07
C LEU A 180 14.70 -7.22 3.17
N PHE A 181 14.87 -6.57 4.33
CA PHE A 181 14.04 -6.86 5.51
C PHE A 181 12.72 -6.11 5.55
N ALA A 182 12.71 -4.82 5.20
CA ALA A 182 11.55 -3.94 5.39
C ALA A 182 11.02 -3.32 4.09
N GLY A 183 11.55 -3.74 2.94
CA GLY A 183 11.32 -3.07 1.67
C GLY A 183 12.17 -1.80 1.55
N PRO A 184 11.88 -0.94 0.55
CA PRO A 184 10.75 -1.00 -0.39
C PRO A 184 10.80 -2.17 -1.39
N ALA A 185 9.62 -2.68 -1.77
CA ALA A 185 9.49 -3.63 -2.89
C ALA A 185 9.52 -2.88 -4.23
N PHE A 186 10.02 -3.56 -5.27
CA PHE A 186 10.11 -3.03 -6.63
C PHE A 186 10.09 -4.16 -7.67
N ASP A 187 9.72 -3.83 -8.90
CA ASP A 187 9.66 -4.78 -10.00
C ASP A 187 11.07 -5.16 -10.51
N TYR A 188 11.22 -6.38 -11.00
CA TYR A 188 12.50 -6.85 -11.58
C TYR A 188 12.98 -5.96 -12.75
N VAL A 189 12.07 -5.37 -13.54
CA VAL A 189 12.47 -4.47 -14.63
C VAL A 189 13.23 -3.24 -14.12
N GLU A 190 12.89 -2.73 -12.94
CA GLU A 190 13.61 -1.60 -12.33
C GLU A 190 15.01 -2.04 -11.89
N TYR A 191 15.11 -3.26 -11.34
CA TYR A 191 16.40 -3.86 -11.02
C TYR A 191 17.28 -4.03 -12.26
N ARG A 192 16.70 -4.53 -13.36
CA ARG A 192 17.38 -4.71 -14.64
C ARG A 192 17.92 -3.37 -15.16
N ARG A 193 17.07 -2.34 -15.22
CA ARG A 193 17.50 -1.01 -15.68
C ARG A 193 18.57 -0.39 -14.78
N TRP A 194 18.54 -0.69 -13.48
CA TRP A 194 19.57 -0.25 -12.54
C TRP A 194 20.90 -0.98 -12.75
N ILE A 195 20.89 -2.31 -12.86
CA ILE A 195 22.12 -3.12 -13.00
C ILE A 195 22.80 -2.86 -14.34
N GLU A 196 22.02 -2.68 -15.40
CA GLU A 196 22.46 -2.29 -16.76
C GLU A 196 22.78 -0.80 -16.87
N THR A 197 22.47 -0.02 -15.84
CA THR A 197 22.61 1.45 -15.79
C THR A 197 21.79 2.24 -16.81
N SER A 198 20.86 1.61 -17.52
CA SER A 198 20.00 2.25 -18.52
C SER A 198 18.97 3.19 -17.89
N MET A 199 18.61 3.01 -16.61
CA MET A 199 17.71 3.94 -15.91
C MET A 199 18.31 5.35 -15.72
N PHE A 200 19.63 5.52 -15.89
CA PHE A 200 20.33 6.80 -15.70
C PHE A 200 20.55 7.55 -17.02
N ASP A 201 20.16 6.96 -18.15
CA ASP A 201 20.21 7.63 -19.44
C ASP A 201 19.22 8.81 -19.44
N LEU A 202 19.59 9.90 -20.11
CA LEU A 202 18.73 11.08 -20.17
C LEU A 202 17.51 10.79 -21.04
N PRO A 203 16.31 11.24 -20.64
CA PRO A 203 15.14 11.16 -21.49
C PRO A 203 15.40 11.88 -22.83
N PRO A 204 14.85 11.36 -23.95
CA PRO A 204 14.96 12.02 -25.24
C PRO A 204 14.48 13.49 -25.17
N GLY A 205 15.29 14.42 -25.66
CA GLY A 205 14.98 15.85 -25.68
C GLY A 205 15.40 16.64 -24.43
N VAL A 206 16.04 16.01 -23.43
CA VAL A 206 16.64 16.73 -22.29
C VAL A 206 18.05 17.21 -22.67
N ASP A 207 18.33 18.49 -22.42
CA ASP A 207 19.66 19.09 -22.65
C ASP A 207 20.73 18.33 -21.84
N PRO A 208 21.84 17.87 -22.46
CA PRO A 208 22.97 17.26 -21.76
C PRO A 208 23.52 18.09 -20.59
N SER A 209 23.36 19.42 -20.61
CA SER A 209 23.75 20.32 -19.51
C SER A 209 22.93 20.09 -18.23
N LYS A 210 21.73 19.50 -18.34
CA LYS A 210 20.83 19.13 -17.24
C LYS A 210 21.13 17.72 -16.70
N ALA A 211 22.18 17.06 -17.18
CA ALA A 211 22.58 15.75 -16.68
C ALA A 211 22.88 15.79 -15.17
N PRO A 212 22.40 14.80 -14.39
CA PRO A 212 22.79 14.69 -12.99
C PRO A 212 24.32 14.64 -12.86
N PRO A 213 24.91 15.36 -11.88
CA PRO A 213 26.35 15.31 -11.68
C PRO A 213 26.77 13.88 -11.29
N THR A 214 27.68 13.31 -12.07
CA THR A 214 28.35 12.05 -11.74
C THR A 214 29.74 12.33 -11.17
N ARG A 215 30.57 11.30 -10.95
CA ARG A 215 31.97 11.49 -10.53
C ARG A 215 32.83 10.41 -11.16
N LYS A 216 33.85 10.83 -11.91
CA LYS A 216 34.67 9.98 -12.79
C LYS A 216 33.79 9.35 -13.89
N LYS A 217 34.21 8.22 -14.45
CA LYS A 217 33.51 7.48 -15.53
C LYS A 217 32.26 6.71 -15.08
N ARG A 218 31.55 7.15 -14.03
CA ARG A 218 30.37 6.43 -13.49
C ARG A 218 29.08 6.99 -14.04
N LYS A 219 28.11 6.11 -14.31
CA LYS A 219 26.76 6.50 -14.77
C LYS A 219 25.81 6.86 -13.63
N ILE A 220 25.97 6.24 -12.46
CA ILE A 220 25.09 6.49 -11.29
C ILE A 220 25.29 7.91 -10.74
N PRO A 221 24.24 8.75 -10.65
CA PRO A 221 24.31 10.11 -10.12
C PRO A 221 24.77 10.22 -8.66
N ARG A 222 25.23 11.43 -8.27
CA ARG A 222 25.54 11.74 -6.87
C ARG A 222 24.28 11.76 -6.01
N SER A 223 24.16 10.76 -5.14
CA SER A 223 23.03 10.56 -4.22
C SER A 223 23.35 10.75 -2.73
N GLY A 224 24.55 11.24 -2.38
CA GLY A 224 25.01 11.30 -0.99
C GLY A 224 24.15 12.20 -0.08
N ARG A 225 23.86 13.43 -0.54
CA ARG A 225 23.02 14.39 0.20
C ARG A 225 21.58 13.89 0.41
N PRO A 226 20.82 13.48 -0.63
CA PRO A 226 19.45 12.99 -0.42
C PRO A 226 19.40 11.72 0.44
N ALA A 227 20.39 10.82 0.31
CA ALA A 227 20.50 9.66 1.19
C ALA A 227 20.74 10.07 2.66
N ALA A 228 21.66 10.99 2.93
CA ALA A 228 21.94 11.47 4.28
C ALA A 228 20.74 12.17 4.93
N LEU A 229 19.95 12.92 4.15
CA LEU A 229 18.71 13.54 4.63
C LEU A 229 17.68 12.49 5.03
N LYS A 230 17.49 11.43 4.23
CA LYS A 230 16.61 10.30 4.58
C LYS A 230 17.11 9.52 5.78
N ALA A 231 18.43 9.37 5.94
CA ALA A 231 19.03 8.78 7.14
C ALA A 231 18.71 9.60 8.40
N ALA A 232 18.95 10.92 8.35
CA ALA A 232 18.66 11.83 9.46
C ALA A 232 17.17 11.85 9.83
N MET A 233 16.29 11.90 8.82
CA MET A 233 14.84 11.78 9.00
C MET A 233 14.46 10.45 9.66
N GLY A 234 15.03 9.35 9.18
CA GLY A 234 14.79 8.02 9.74
C GLY A 234 15.21 7.91 11.22
N LEU A 235 16.42 8.37 11.55
CA LEU A 235 16.92 8.41 12.92
C LEU A 235 16.07 9.31 13.83
N ALA A 236 15.61 10.46 13.34
CA ALA A 236 14.73 11.35 14.10
C ALA A 236 13.40 10.67 14.44
N PHE A 237 12.80 9.92 13.50
CA PHE A 237 11.56 9.17 13.77
C PHE A 237 11.78 7.98 14.71
N ILE A 238 12.91 7.27 14.60
CA ILE A 238 13.27 6.22 15.58
C ILE A 238 13.46 6.82 16.97
N GLY A 239 14.14 7.96 17.09
CA GLY A 239 14.28 8.67 18.36
C GLY A 239 12.93 9.07 18.95
N ALA A 240 12.03 9.61 18.13
CA ALA A 240 10.66 9.90 18.55
C ALA A 240 9.89 8.63 18.95
N PHE A 241 10.05 7.51 18.24
CA PHE A 241 9.43 6.24 18.61
C PHE A 241 9.88 5.77 20.00
N ILE A 242 11.18 5.83 20.30
CA ILE A 242 11.74 5.43 21.60
C ILE A 242 11.15 6.28 22.75
N VAL A 243 10.84 7.56 22.50
CA VAL A 243 10.22 8.43 23.50
C VAL A 243 8.72 8.15 23.67
N PHE A 244 7.98 8.00 22.59
CA PHE A 244 6.52 7.90 22.65
C PHE A 244 6.00 6.48 22.92
N ALA A 245 6.64 5.44 22.40
CA ALA A 245 6.14 4.08 22.46
C ALA A 245 6.00 3.51 23.90
N PRO A 246 6.92 3.79 24.84
CA PRO A 246 6.77 3.33 26.22
C PRO A 246 5.62 4.02 26.98
N ILE A 247 5.20 5.21 26.54
CA ILE A 247 4.13 6.00 27.17
C ILE A 247 2.76 5.52 26.68
N TYR A 248 2.63 5.33 25.37
CA TYR A 248 1.36 4.96 24.73
C TYR A 248 1.40 3.49 24.32
N THR A 249 1.08 2.61 25.26
CA THR A 249 1.14 1.15 25.08
C THR A 249 -0.24 0.54 24.85
N THR A 250 -0.27 -0.68 24.31
CA THR A 250 -1.50 -1.50 24.25
C THR A 250 -2.05 -1.76 25.66
N ASN A 251 -1.16 -1.99 26.64
CA ASN A 251 -1.53 -2.16 28.04
C ASN A 251 -2.28 -0.94 28.60
N LEU A 252 -1.82 0.28 28.30
CA LEU A 252 -2.55 1.50 28.67
C LEU A 252 -3.95 1.51 28.06
N LEU A 253 -4.08 1.24 26.75
CA LEU A 253 -5.38 1.23 26.09
C LEU A 253 -6.35 0.16 26.63
N LEU A 254 -5.81 -0.90 27.23
CA LEU A 254 -6.53 -2.02 27.85
C LEU A 254 -6.62 -1.94 29.38
N SER A 255 -6.10 -0.89 30.03
CA SER A 255 -6.17 -0.73 31.49
C SER A 255 -7.46 -0.08 31.99
N GLU A 256 -7.81 -0.30 33.26
CA GLU A 256 -8.91 0.42 33.92
C GLU A 256 -8.66 1.93 34.00
N GLU A 257 -7.39 2.35 34.05
CA GLU A 257 -7.02 3.77 34.02
C GLU A 257 -7.55 4.45 32.75
N PHE A 258 -7.30 3.86 31.58
CA PHE A 258 -7.83 4.39 30.32
C PHE A 258 -9.37 4.30 30.27
N ALA A 259 -9.97 3.27 30.86
CA ALA A 259 -11.42 3.15 30.93
C ALA A 259 -12.06 4.31 31.72
N ALA A 260 -11.38 4.81 32.77
CA ALA A 260 -11.80 5.93 33.58
C ALA A 260 -11.57 7.32 32.95
N TYR A 261 -10.80 7.41 31.85
CA TYR A 261 -10.58 8.69 31.16
C TYR A 261 -11.88 9.27 30.58
N SER A 262 -11.96 10.60 30.54
CA SER A 262 -13.03 11.30 29.83
C SER A 262 -13.00 10.96 28.33
N PHE A 263 -14.15 11.04 27.67
CA PHE A 263 -14.28 10.65 26.26
C PHE A 263 -13.25 11.33 25.36
N PHE A 264 -13.10 12.65 25.46
CA PHE A 264 -12.12 13.38 24.64
C PHE A 264 -10.66 12.99 24.95
N ARG A 265 -10.34 12.69 26.21
CA ARG A 265 -9.00 12.19 26.58
C ARG A 265 -8.75 10.81 25.98
N LYS A 266 -9.75 9.92 25.97
CA LYS A 266 -9.64 8.60 25.31
C LYS A 266 -9.35 8.73 23.82
N ILE A 267 -10.07 9.63 23.13
CA ILE A 267 -9.85 9.89 21.70
C ILE A 267 -8.45 10.45 21.43
N TRP A 268 -8.00 11.41 22.25
CA TRP A 268 -6.65 11.96 22.14
C TRP A 268 -5.56 10.90 22.35
N VAL A 269 -5.68 10.09 23.42
CA VAL A 269 -4.72 9.02 23.72
C VAL A 269 -4.70 7.97 22.61
N LEU A 270 -5.85 7.61 22.05
CA LEU A 270 -5.93 6.69 20.91
C LEU A 270 -5.26 7.25 19.66
N TYR A 271 -5.42 8.56 19.39
CA TYR A 271 -4.73 9.23 18.30
C TYR A 271 -3.20 9.20 18.48
N VAL A 272 -2.72 9.58 19.66
CA VAL A 272 -1.27 9.61 19.94
C VAL A 272 -0.68 8.20 19.96
N PHE A 273 -1.40 7.19 20.46
CA PHE A 273 -1.02 5.78 20.34
C PHE A 273 -0.84 5.38 18.88
N GLY A 274 -1.81 5.69 18.02
CA GLY A 274 -1.72 5.39 16.59
C GLY A 274 -0.54 6.11 15.93
N PHE A 275 -0.29 7.37 16.29
CA PHE A 275 0.86 8.14 15.81
C PHE A 275 2.19 7.53 16.26
N ALA A 276 2.32 7.22 17.55
CA ALA A 276 3.50 6.56 18.12
C ALA A 276 3.82 5.23 17.40
N ALA A 277 2.79 4.42 17.15
CA ALA A 277 2.93 3.16 16.42
C ALA A 277 3.43 3.35 14.96
N ARG A 278 3.13 4.48 14.31
CA ARG A 278 3.61 4.79 12.95
C ARG A 278 5.06 5.24 12.90
N LEU A 279 5.58 5.85 13.97
CA LEU A 279 6.94 6.42 14.01
C LEU A 279 8.02 5.39 13.66
N LYS A 280 7.92 4.15 14.16
CA LYS A 280 8.88 3.08 13.81
C LYS A 280 8.91 2.78 12.32
N TYR A 281 7.75 2.79 11.65
CA TYR A 281 7.66 2.57 10.22
C TYR A 281 8.21 3.77 9.43
N TYR A 282 7.94 5.00 9.86
CA TYR A 282 8.55 6.20 9.27
C TYR A 282 10.08 6.15 9.37
N GLY A 283 10.60 5.73 10.52
CA GLY A 283 12.02 5.55 10.76
C GLY A 283 12.64 4.52 9.82
N VAL A 284 12.17 3.27 9.91
CA VAL A 284 12.70 2.13 9.14
C VAL A 284 12.57 2.34 7.63
N TRP A 285 11.43 2.82 7.15
CA TRP A 285 11.24 3.05 5.71
C TRP A 285 12.05 4.25 5.20
N SER A 286 12.28 5.29 6.00
CA SER A 286 13.19 6.38 5.60
C SER A 286 14.65 5.90 5.55
N LEU A 287 15.08 5.07 6.51
CA LEU A 287 16.43 4.52 6.53
C LEU A 287 16.70 3.62 5.31
N THR A 288 15.79 2.70 5.01
CA THR A 288 15.91 1.79 3.86
C THR A 288 15.80 2.51 2.52
N GLU A 289 14.89 3.50 2.41
CA GLU A 289 14.81 4.38 1.23
C GLU A 289 16.13 5.13 1.01
N GLY A 290 16.72 5.70 2.07
CA GLY A 290 18.01 6.40 1.96
C GLY A 290 19.15 5.48 1.50
N ALA A 291 19.19 4.21 1.94
CA ALA A 291 20.15 3.22 1.44
C ALA A 291 19.90 2.88 -0.05
N CYS A 292 18.63 2.75 -0.46
CA CYS A 292 18.25 2.56 -1.86
C CYS A 292 18.64 3.76 -2.73
N ILE A 293 18.41 4.99 -2.27
CA ILE A 293 18.88 6.23 -2.90
C ILE A 293 20.40 6.21 -3.04
N LEU A 294 21.11 5.81 -1.98
CA LEU A 294 22.57 5.82 -1.98
C LEU A 294 23.16 4.82 -2.99
N SER A 295 22.49 3.68 -3.21
CA SER A 295 22.82 2.66 -4.21
C SER A 295 22.54 3.10 -5.67
N GLY A 296 21.72 4.15 -5.84
CA GLY A 296 21.25 4.62 -7.15
C GLY A 296 19.85 4.12 -7.52
N MET A 297 19.34 3.08 -6.88
CA MET A 297 18.02 2.49 -7.18
C MET A 297 16.84 3.46 -6.94
N GLY A 298 17.00 4.45 -6.06
CA GLY A 298 15.97 5.48 -5.81
C GLY A 298 15.83 6.53 -6.93
N TYR A 299 16.71 6.56 -7.93
CA TYR A 299 16.70 7.58 -9.00
C TYR A 299 15.42 7.50 -9.83
N ASN A 300 14.80 8.65 -10.09
CA ASN A 300 13.54 8.74 -10.83
C ASN A 300 13.56 9.77 -11.96
N GLY A 301 14.72 10.04 -12.56
CA GLY A 301 14.87 11.03 -13.62
C GLY A 301 15.19 12.45 -13.13
N VAL A 302 15.20 13.40 -14.08
CA VAL A 302 15.57 14.81 -13.87
C VAL A 302 14.56 15.76 -14.47
N ASP A 303 14.05 16.70 -13.68
CA ASP A 303 13.12 17.70 -14.17
C ASP A 303 13.67 18.42 -15.41
N ARG A 304 12.88 18.50 -16.46
CA ARG A 304 13.33 19.04 -17.77
C ARG A 304 13.70 20.51 -17.67
N ASN A 305 12.96 21.26 -16.85
CA ASN A 305 13.10 22.71 -16.77
C ASN A 305 14.23 23.10 -15.81
N THR A 306 14.23 22.53 -14.61
CA THR A 306 15.16 22.89 -13.51
C THR A 306 16.42 22.03 -13.47
N GLY A 307 16.40 20.81 -14.02
CA GLY A 307 17.47 19.82 -13.86
C GLY A 307 17.48 19.16 -12.48
N GLN A 308 16.43 19.35 -11.67
CA GLN A 308 16.32 18.74 -10.35
C GLN A 308 16.22 17.22 -10.46
N VAL A 309 17.10 16.50 -9.75
CA VAL A 309 17.07 15.04 -9.68
C VAL A 309 16.00 14.56 -8.70
N TYR A 310 15.16 13.62 -9.14
CA TYR A 310 14.19 12.96 -8.29
C TYR A 310 14.73 11.66 -7.70
N TRP A 311 14.51 11.46 -6.40
CA TRP A 311 15.01 10.32 -5.62
C TRP A 311 13.88 9.50 -4.97
N ASN A 312 12.66 9.63 -5.49
CA ASN A 312 11.44 9.09 -4.90
C ASN A 312 10.93 7.82 -5.58
N LYS A 313 11.72 7.17 -6.46
CA LYS A 313 11.26 5.96 -7.20
C LYS A 313 10.80 4.86 -6.27
N LEU A 314 11.50 4.70 -5.14
CA LEU A 314 11.23 3.68 -4.13
C LEU A 314 10.69 4.26 -2.81
N GLU A 315 10.12 5.47 -2.83
CA GLU A 315 9.53 6.07 -1.62
C GLU A 315 8.39 5.19 -1.09
N ASN A 316 8.56 4.61 0.10
CA ASN A 316 7.53 3.75 0.68
C ASN A 316 6.53 4.51 1.56
N VAL A 317 6.92 5.67 2.09
CA VAL A 317 6.08 6.46 2.98
C VAL A 317 6.36 7.95 2.84
N ASN A 318 5.29 8.75 2.85
CA ASN A 318 5.36 10.20 2.97
C ASN A 318 4.67 10.61 4.28
N ALA A 319 5.44 10.70 5.36
CA ALA A 319 4.91 11.01 6.70
C ALA A 319 4.13 12.33 6.72
N TYR A 320 4.64 13.38 6.08
CA TYR A 320 3.96 14.68 6.02
C TYR A 320 2.61 14.58 5.30
N GLY A 321 2.59 13.96 4.11
CA GLY A 321 1.35 13.79 3.34
C GLY A 321 0.32 12.90 4.04
N LEU A 322 0.77 11.97 4.88
CA LEU A 322 -0.09 11.12 5.70
C LEU A 322 -0.67 11.90 6.88
N GLU A 323 0.15 12.57 7.69
CA GLU A 323 -0.32 13.26 8.90
C GLU A 323 -1.14 14.53 8.60
N THR A 324 -1.06 15.04 7.36
CA THR A 324 -1.88 16.17 6.86
C THR A 324 -3.05 15.74 5.96
N ALA A 325 -3.30 14.43 5.83
CA ALA A 325 -4.33 13.91 4.95
C ALA A 325 -5.74 14.34 5.38
N GLN A 326 -6.48 14.92 4.43
CA GLN A 326 -7.86 15.38 4.64
C GLN A 326 -8.92 14.33 4.28
N ASN A 327 -8.50 13.13 3.89
CA ASN A 327 -9.40 12.02 3.61
C ASN A 327 -8.66 10.68 3.69
N PRO A 328 -9.36 9.57 4.00
CA PRO A 328 -8.76 8.23 4.08
C PRO A 328 -8.00 7.78 2.83
N HIS A 329 -8.45 8.18 1.63
CA HIS A 329 -7.74 7.85 0.39
C HIS A 329 -6.36 8.54 0.35
N ALA A 330 -6.27 9.83 0.70
CA ALA A 330 -4.99 10.54 0.79
C ALA A 330 -4.10 10.01 1.92
N PHE A 331 -4.69 9.56 3.03
CA PHE A 331 -3.95 8.93 4.12
C PHE A 331 -3.27 7.63 3.65
N LEU A 332 -4.05 6.72 3.07
CA LEU A 332 -3.56 5.43 2.58
C LEU A 332 -2.62 5.59 1.37
N ALA A 333 -2.83 6.61 0.54
CA ALA A 333 -1.94 6.97 -0.57
C ALA A 333 -0.51 7.29 -0.15
N ASN A 334 -0.32 7.74 1.08
CA ASN A 334 0.99 8.12 1.62
C ASN A 334 1.60 7.07 2.55
N TRP A 335 0.89 5.96 2.80
CA TRP A 335 1.34 4.84 3.61
C TRP A 335 1.68 3.64 2.74
N ASN A 336 2.81 2.97 2.99
CA ASN A 336 3.20 1.72 2.35
C ASN A 336 2.96 1.70 0.82
N LYS A 337 3.47 2.72 0.14
CA LYS A 337 3.15 3.05 -1.26
C LYS A 337 3.43 1.90 -2.22
N ASN A 338 4.51 1.14 -2.00
CA ASN A 338 4.87 0.03 -2.88
C ASN A 338 3.93 -1.19 -2.71
N THR A 339 3.45 -1.45 -1.48
CA THR A 339 2.41 -2.47 -1.28
C THR A 339 1.09 -2.07 -1.92
N ASN A 340 0.70 -0.80 -1.77
CA ASN A 340 -0.46 -0.21 -2.42
C ASN A 340 -0.38 -0.33 -3.95
N HIS A 341 0.79 -0.05 -4.51
CA HIS A 341 1.10 -0.24 -5.91
C HIS A 341 0.95 -1.70 -6.35
N TRP A 342 1.51 -2.63 -5.57
CA TRP A 342 1.43 -4.06 -5.84
C TRP A 342 -0.02 -4.57 -5.86
N LEU A 343 -0.78 -4.26 -4.81
CA LEU A 343 -2.20 -4.60 -4.69
C LEU A 343 -3.01 -4.06 -5.87
N ARG A 344 -2.74 -2.83 -6.33
CA ARG A 344 -3.44 -2.25 -7.48
C ARG A 344 -3.13 -2.99 -8.78
N ASN A 345 -1.85 -3.11 -9.14
CA ASN A 345 -1.46 -3.51 -10.50
C ASN A 345 -1.37 -5.02 -10.70
N TYR A 346 -1.20 -5.78 -9.62
CA TYR A 346 -1.04 -7.23 -9.68
C TYR A 346 -2.21 -8.01 -9.08
N ILE A 347 -3.12 -7.35 -8.35
CA ILE A 347 -4.34 -7.96 -7.81
C ILE A 347 -5.58 -7.27 -8.38
N TYR A 348 -5.89 -6.05 -7.96
CA TYR A 348 -7.13 -5.33 -8.28
C TYR A 348 -7.43 -5.24 -9.78
N LEU A 349 -6.45 -4.82 -10.58
CA LEU A 349 -6.60 -4.73 -12.02
C LEU A 349 -6.57 -6.10 -12.71
N ARG A 350 -5.89 -7.10 -12.12
CA ARG A 350 -5.72 -8.43 -12.73
C ARG A 350 -6.92 -9.34 -12.54
N VAL A 351 -7.63 -9.23 -11.42
CA VAL A 351 -8.90 -9.93 -11.19
C VAL A 351 -10.06 -9.30 -11.95
N THR A 352 -9.87 -8.12 -12.54
CA THR A 352 -10.88 -7.44 -13.35
C THR A 352 -10.82 -7.97 -14.79
N PRO A 353 -11.91 -8.52 -15.34
CA PRO A 353 -11.93 -8.98 -16.73
C PRO A 353 -11.59 -7.85 -17.71
N LYS A 354 -10.86 -8.18 -18.78
CA LYS A 354 -10.52 -7.22 -19.85
C LYS A 354 -11.79 -6.52 -20.36
N GLY A 355 -11.73 -5.19 -20.47
CA GLY A 355 -12.84 -4.35 -20.93
C GLY A 355 -13.91 -4.03 -19.88
N LYS A 356 -13.81 -4.56 -18.66
CA LYS A 356 -14.69 -4.19 -17.54
C LYS A 356 -14.01 -3.21 -16.59
N LYS A 357 -14.82 -2.36 -15.94
CA LYS A 357 -14.35 -1.56 -14.81
C LYS A 357 -14.24 -2.45 -13.56
N PRO A 358 -13.20 -2.29 -12.74
CA PRO A 358 -13.13 -2.97 -11.45
C PRO A 358 -14.33 -2.60 -10.58
N GLY A 359 -14.90 -3.59 -9.91
CA GLY A 359 -16.04 -3.44 -9.00
C GLY A 359 -15.83 -4.13 -7.66
N PHE A 360 -16.91 -4.59 -7.05
CA PHE A 360 -16.88 -5.13 -5.68
C PHE A 360 -15.98 -6.36 -5.54
N ARG A 361 -16.05 -7.29 -6.50
CA ARG A 361 -15.25 -8.52 -6.47
C ARG A 361 -13.75 -8.22 -6.49
N ALA A 362 -13.32 -7.26 -7.31
CA ALA A 362 -11.92 -6.85 -7.39
C ALA A 362 -11.42 -6.25 -6.07
N SER A 363 -12.29 -5.48 -5.44
CA SER A 363 -12.04 -4.86 -4.16
C SER A 363 -11.92 -5.88 -3.04
N LEU A 364 -12.86 -6.82 -2.95
CA LEU A 364 -12.85 -7.88 -1.97
C LEU A 364 -11.60 -8.77 -2.11
N ALA A 365 -11.25 -9.14 -3.34
CA ALA A 365 -10.02 -9.89 -3.61
C ALA A 365 -8.76 -9.13 -3.15
N THR A 366 -8.73 -7.81 -3.35
CA THR A 366 -7.61 -6.96 -2.94
C THR A 366 -7.52 -6.83 -1.42
N PHE A 367 -8.65 -6.63 -0.73
CA PHE A 367 -8.69 -6.59 0.73
C PHE A 367 -8.33 -7.94 1.37
N ALA A 368 -8.88 -9.03 0.84
CA ALA A 368 -8.56 -10.38 1.31
C ALA A 368 -7.07 -10.69 1.13
N THR A 369 -6.52 -10.34 -0.04
CA THR A 369 -5.08 -10.47 -0.31
C THR A 369 -4.26 -9.65 0.68
N SER A 370 -4.64 -8.39 0.94
CA SER A 370 -3.96 -7.53 1.90
C SER A 370 -4.03 -8.10 3.32
N ALA A 371 -5.18 -8.62 3.76
CA ALA A 371 -5.33 -9.22 5.08
C ALA A 371 -4.44 -10.46 5.24
N ILE A 372 -4.53 -11.42 4.32
CA ILE A 372 -3.72 -12.64 4.30
C ILE A 372 -2.22 -12.31 4.21
N TRP A 373 -1.87 -11.26 3.46
CA TRP A 373 -0.48 -10.83 3.35
C TRP A 373 0.10 -10.39 4.70
N HIS A 374 -0.70 -9.77 5.57
CA HIS A 374 -0.29 -9.41 6.92
C HIS A 374 -0.33 -10.58 7.91
N GLY A 375 -1.26 -11.52 7.76
CA GLY A 375 -1.35 -12.74 8.57
C GLY A 375 -2.79 -13.09 8.97
N PHE A 376 -2.94 -13.95 9.99
CA PHE A 376 -4.23 -14.54 10.38
C PHE A 376 -4.79 -14.00 11.71
N TYR A 377 -4.15 -12.99 12.31
CA TYR A 377 -4.69 -12.34 13.50
C TYR A 377 -6.01 -11.61 13.18
N PRO A 378 -7.07 -11.77 14.00
CA PRO A 378 -8.38 -11.14 13.79
C PRO A 378 -8.32 -9.63 13.58
N GLY A 379 -7.41 -8.94 14.28
CA GLY A 379 -7.22 -7.49 14.20
C GLY A 379 -6.94 -6.99 12.77
N TYR A 380 -6.21 -7.76 11.95
CA TYR A 380 -5.99 -7.41 10.55
C TYR A 380 -7.30 -7.34 9.76
N TYR A 381 -8.14 -8.37 9.89
CA TYR A 381 -9.42 -8.44 9.20
C TYR A 381 -10.37 -7.34 9.66
N LEU A 382 -10.43 -7.06 10.97
CA LEU A 382 -11.21 -5.94 11.51
C LEU A 382 -10.80 -4.60 10.89
N THR A 383 -9.50 -4.32 10.82
CA THR A 383 -8.97 -3.10 10.20
C THR A 383 -9.29 -3.02 8.71
N PHE A 384 -9.08 -4.07 7.93
CA PHE A 384 -9.33 -4.03 6.47
C PHE A 384 -10.81 -3.91 6.13
N ILE A 385 -11.68 -4.67 6.83
CA ILE A 385 -13.13 -4.60 6.64
C ILE A 385 -13.61 -3.20 6.98
N LEU A 386 -13.26 -2.67 8.16
CA LEU A 386 -13.68 -1.33 8.57
C LEU A 386 -13.12 -0.25 7.63
N GLY A 387 -11.86 -0.38 7.21
CA GLY A 387 -11.22 0.51 6.23
C GLY A 387 -11.95 0.59 4.89
N SER A 388 -12.61 -0.50 4.47
CA SER A 388 -13.45 -0.50 3.25
C SER A 388 -14.69 0.37 3.40
N PHE A 389 -15.35 0.32 4.56
CA PHE A 389 -16.51 1.16 4.86
C PHE A 389 -16.11 2.62 5.07
N VAL A 390 -15.00 2.88 5.76
CA VAL A 390 -14.43 4.24 5.94
C VAL A 390 -14.21 4.93 4.59
N GLN A 391 -13.61 4.24 3.63
CA GLN A 391 -13.39 4.80 2.29
C GLN A 391 -14.70 5.07 1.56
N THR A 392 -15.69 4.20 1.70
CA THR A 392 -17.02 4.36 1.10
C THR A 392 -17.73 5.59 1.68
N SER A 393 -17.73 5.72 2.99
CA SER A 393 -18.21 6.92 3.69
C SER A 393 -17.51 8.19 3.20
N ALA A 394 -16.17 8.20 3.14
CA ALA A 394 -15.39 9.35 2.69
C ALA A 394 -15.74 9.80 1.25
N LYS A 395 -16.06 8.86 0.35
CA LYS A 395 -16.50 9.19 -1.01
C LYS A 395 -17.86 9.88 -1.02
N HIS A 396 -18.80 9.47 -0.17
CA HIS A 396 -20.08 10.17 -0.06
C HIS A 396 -19.88 11.64 0.32
N PHE A 397 -19.04 11.92 1.32
CA PHE A 397 -18.68 13.30 1.69
C PHE A 397 -17.99 14.03 0.54
N ARG A 398 -17.03 13.40 -0.15
CA ARG A 398 -16.34 13.99 -1.29
C ARG A 398 -17.30 14.37 -2.43
N ARG A 399 -18.27 13.50 -2.75
CA ARG A 399 -19.19 13.68 -3.89
C ARG A 399 -20.35 14.62 -3.57
N HIS A 400 -20.87 14.59 -2.34
CA HIS A 400 -22.13 15.25 -2.02
C HIS A 400 -22.00 16.40 -1.01
N VAL A 401 -20.91 16.47 -0.24
CA VAL A 401 -20.72 17.50 0.79
C VAL A 401 -19.64 18.50 0.37
N ARG A 402 -18.47 18.04 -0.09
CA ARG A 402 -17.38 18.92 -0.57
C ARG A 402 -17.82 19.99 -1.58
N PRO A 403 -18.73 19.73 -2.55
CA PRO A 403 -19.15 20.75 -3.51
C PRO A 403 -19.77 22.00 -2.88
N PHE A 404 -20.33 21.93 -1.67
CA PHE A 404 -20.84 23.11 -0.95
C PHE A 404 -19.74 24.11 -0.55
N PHE A 405 -18.48 23.67 -0.57
CA PHE A 405 -17.31 24.47 -0.23
C PHE A 405 -16.49 24.88 -1.46
N LEU A 406 -17.04 24.64 -2.65
CA LEU A 406 -16.50 25.10 -3.92
C LEU A 406 -17.48 26.05 -4.60
N THR A 407 -16.95 26.83 -5.54
CA THR A 407 -17.73 27.64 -6.48
C THR A 407 -18.72 26.78 -7.27
N PRO A 408 -19.80 27.36 -7.84
CA PRO A 408 -20.83 26.60 -8.55
C PRO A 408 -20.32 25.72 -9.70
N ASP A 409 -19.26 26.17 -10.37
CA ASP A 409 -18.54 25.45 -11.43
C ASP A 409 -17.51 24.42 -10.90
N GLY A 410 -17.29 24.39 -9.57
CA GLY A 410 -16.42 23.44 -8.89
C GLY A 410 -14.93 23.71 -9.03
N THR A 411 -14.53 24.84 -9.62
CA THR A 411 -13.13 25.12 -9.98
C THR A 411 -12.34 25.77 -8.86
N ALA A 412 -12.98 26.57 -8.00
CA ALA A 412 -12.33 27.36 -6.96
C ALA A 412 -12.92 27.11 -5.56
N PRO A 413 -12.12 27.28 -4.49
CA PRO A 413 -12.61 27.19 -3.13
C PRO A 413 -13.50 28.38 -2.76
N THR A 414 -14.50 28.16 -1.90
CA THR A 414 -15.22 29.26 -1.23
C THR A 414 -14.45 29.70 0.02
N GLY A 415 -14.83 30.84 0.62
CA GLY A 415 -14.25 31.27 1.91
C GLY A 415 -14.41 30.27 3.06
N PHE A 416 -15.39 29.35 2.96
CA PHE A 416 -15.62 28.31 3.97
C PHE A 416 -14.82 27.02 3.74
N LYS A 417 -14.09 26.92 2.62
CA LYS A 417 -13.33 25.72 2.27
C LYS A 417 -12.26 25.37 3.30
N ILE A 418 -11.63 26.38 3.90
CA ILE A 418 -10.61 26.18 4.93
C ILE A 418 -11.15 25.43 6.16
N TYR A 419 -12.37 25.76 6.60
CA TYR A 419 -13.00 25.07 7.73
C TYR A 419 -13.37 23.63 7.36
N TYR A 420 -13.88 23.39 6.16
CA TYR A 420 -14.12 22.04 5.66
C TYR A 420 -12.83 21.21 5.64
N ASP A 421 -11.71 21.82 5.25
CA ASP A 421 -10.41 21.15 5.18
C ASP A 421 -9.85 20.81 6.55
N ILE A 422 -9.94 21.72 7.52
CA ILE A 422 -9.53 21.47 8.92
C ILE A 422 -10.40 20.36 9.53
N ILE A 423 -11.72 20.42 9.35
CA ILE A 423 -12.64 19.40 9.87
C ILE A 423 -12.37 18.05 9.19
N SER A 424 -12.15 18.03 7.88
CA SER A 424 -11.89 16.80 7.13
C SER A 424 -10.55 16.17 7.53
N TRP A 425 -9.53 16.98 7.79
CA TRP A 425 -8.26 16.53 8.36
C TRP A 425 -8.47 15.89 9.74
N LEU A 426 -9.08 16.61 10.68
CA LEU A 426 -9.33 16.08 12.03
C LEU A 426 -10.15 14.79 11.99
N ALA A 427 -11.26 14.79 11.23
CA ALA A 427 -12.11 13.61 11.07
C ALA A 427 -11.35 12.42 10.47
N THR A 428 -10.47 12.66 9.49
CA THR A 428 -9.63 11.62 8.89
C THR A 428 -8.67 11.04 9.92
N GLN A 429 -7.92 11.87 10.63
CA GLN A 429 -6.94 11.42 11.62
C GLN A 429 -7.58 10.61 12.74
N LEU A 430 -8.73 11.07 13.27
CA LEU A 430 -9.46 10.35 14.31
C LEU A 430 -10.07 9.04 13.79
N THR A 431 -10.64 9.05 12.58
CA THR A 431 -11.22 7.84 11.97
C THR A 431 -10.15 6.79 11.72
N MET A 432 -9.00 7.18 11.15
CA MET A 432 -7.92 6.26 10.84
C MET A 432 -7.28 5.70 12.12
N SER A 433 -7.15 6.50 13.18
CA SER A 433 -6.61 6.04 14.46
C SER A 433 -7.48 4.94 15.08
N PHE A 434 -8.80 5.12 15.09
CA PHE A 434 -9.74 4.06 15.51
C PHE A 434 -9.70 2.83 14.60
N THR A 435 -9.61 3.03 13.29
CA THR A 435 -9.68 1.96 12.29
C THR A 435 -8.43 1.09 12.27
N ILE A 436 -7.26 1.67 12.52
CA ILE A 436 -5.97 0.99 12.50
C ILE A 436 -5.64 0.37 13.87
N ALA A 437 -6.26 0.82 14.97
CA ALA A 437 -5.97 0.25 16.28
C ALA A 437 -6.03 -1.30 16.32
N PRO A 438 -7.05 -1.98 15.75
CA PRO A 438 -7.08 -3.44 15.71
C PRO A 438 -5.87 -4.09 15.05
N PHE A 439 -5.31 -3.47 14.00
CA PHE A 439 -4.11 -3.93 13.33
C PHE A 439 -2.89 -3.97 14.27
N ILE A 440 -2.89 -3.15 15.32
CA ILE A 440 -1.82 -3.10 16.33
C ILE A 440 -2.11 -4.07 17.48
N LEU A 441 -3.37 -4.21 17.90
CA LEU A 441 -3.79 -5.08 19.01
C LEU A 441 -3.81 -6.57 18.64
N LEU A 442 -4.09 -6.90 17.37
CA LEU A 442 -4.13 -8.25 16.81
C LEU A 442 -5.25 -9.17 17.35
N ASP A 443 -5.48 -9.22 18.65
CA ASP A 443 -6.48 -10.08 19.30
C ASP A 443 -7.91 -9.52 19.21
N PHE A 444 -8.90 -10.39 18.98
CA PHE A 444 -10.30 -9.98 18.79
C PHE A 444 -10.93 -9.36 20.06
N THR A 445 -10.64 -9.93 21.22
CA THR A 445 -11.19 -9.48 22.51
C THR A 445 -10.62 -8.12 22.87
N ASP A 446 -9.31 -7.95 22.69
CA ASP A 446 -8.65 -6.66 22.95
C ASP A 446 -9.14 -5.57 21.99
N CYS A 447 -9.31 -5.91 20.71
CA CYS A 447 -9.87 -4.99 19.71
C CYS A 447 -11.28 -4.53 20.09
N THR A 448 -12.17 -5.45 20.45
CA THR A 448 -13.56 -5.14 20.80
C THR A 448 -13.65 -4.41 22.14
N THR A 449 -12.78 -4.72 23.10
CA THR A 449 -12.65 -4.01 24.37
C THR A 449 -12.26 -2.56 24.16
N LEU A 450 -11.22 -2.29 23.36
CA LEU A 450 -10.81 -0.91 23.05
C LEU A 450 -11.94 -0.15 22.34
N TRP A 451 -12.55 -0.74 21.32
CA TRP A 451 -13.66 -0.09 20.61
C TRP A 451 -14.86 0.20 21.53
N GLY A 452 -15.18 -0.69 22.47
CA GLY A 452 -16.19 -0.47 23.49
C GLY A 452 -15.87 0.69 24.42
N ARG A 453 -14.59 0.84 24.83
CA ARG A 453 -14.13 1.93 25.71
C ARG A 453 -14.27 3.32 25.09
N VAL A 454 -14.26 3.40 23.77
CA VAL A 454 -14.54 4.62 22.99
C VAL A 454 -15.93 4.60 22.34
N TYR A 455 -16.84 3.77 22.84
CA TYR A 455 -18.26 3.70 22.47
C TYR A 455 -18.52 3.45 20.99
N PHE A 456 -17.62 2.74 20.31
CA PHE A 456 -17.76 2.40 18.88
C PHE A 456 -18.04 3.61 17.96
N TYR A 457 -17.59 4.81 18.33
CA TYR A 457 -18.05 6.06 17.72
C TYR A 457 -17.88 6.13 16.20
N ILE A 458 -16.81 5.54 15.64
CA ILE A 458 -16.59 5.47 14.19
C ILE A 458 -17.52 4.47 13.52
N ILE A 459 -17.78 3.30 14.13
CA ILE A 459 -18.71 2.32 13.56
C ILE A 459 -20.11 2.92 13.51
N ILE A 460 -20.55 3.55 14.60
CA ILE A 460 -21.83 4.27 14.65
C ILE A 460 -21.86 5.39 13.60
N GLY A 461 -20.78 6.17 13.48
CA GLY A 461 -20.65 7.24 12.48
C GLY A 461 -20.72 6.74 11.04
N ILE A 462 -20.12 5.58 10.75
CA ILE A 462 -20.20 4.91 9.45
C ILE A 462 -21.62 4.44 9.18
N VAL A 463 -22.26 3.75 10.12
CA VAL A 463 -23.66 3.30 9.96
C VAL A 463 -24.57 4.49 9.73
N ALA A 464 -24.44 5.57 10.52
CA ALA A 464 -25.20 6.79 10.33
C ALA A 464 -24.96 7.42 8.95
N THR A 465 -23.71 7.47 8.50
CA THR A 465 -23.33 7.99 7.18
C THR A 465 -23.98 7.17 6.07
N LEU A 466 -23.82 5.85 6.09
CA LEU A 466 -24.36 4.96 5.07
C LEU A 466 -25.89 4.99 5.05
N THR A 467 -26.54 4.99 6.21
CA THR A 467 -28.00 5.14 6.32
C THR A 467 -28.45 6.48 5.73
N PHE A 468 -27.79 7.59 6.06
CA PHE A 468 -28.12 8.90 5.52
C PHE A 468 -28.00 8.93 3.99
N PHE A 469 -26.89 8.44 3.43
CA PHE A 469 -26.64 8.49 1.99
C PHE A 469 -27.41 7.44 1.18
N ASN A 470 -27.95 6.40 1.81
CA ASN A 470 -28.88 5.45 1.19
C ASN A 470 -30.36 5.82 1.40
N SER A 471 -30.64 6.93 2.10
CA SER A 471 -31.99 7.45 2.29
C SER A 471 -32.34 8.56 1.27
N PRO A 472 -33.62 8.99 1.20
CA PRO A 472 -34.03 10.17 0.41
C PRO A 472 -33.27 11.46 0.76
N ALA A 473 -32.60 11.54 1.91
CA ALA A 473 -31.79 12.68 2.31
C ALA A 473 -30.65 12.98 1.32
N LYS A 474 -30.06 11.96 0.69
CA LYS A 474 -29.07 12.16 -0.40
C LYS A 474 -29.68 12.97 -1.55
N ALA A 475 -30.89 12.64 -1.97
CA ALA A 475 -31.57 13.36 -3.04
C ALA A 475 -31.91 14.80 -2.63
N GLN A 476 -32.31 15.02 -1.37
CA GLN A 476 -32.55 16.36 -0.83
C GLN A 476 -31.28 17.21 -0.80
N LEU A 477 -30.14 16.64 -0.38
CA LEU A 477 -28.84 17.31 -0.37
C LEU A 477 -28.42 17.73 -1.77
N ILE A 478 -28.56 16.82 -2.74
CA ILE A 478 -28.30 17.11 -4.15
C ILE A 478 -29.21 18.24 -4.66
N ARG A 479 -30.51 18.22 -4.34
CA ARG A 479 -31.45 19.30 -4.72
C ARG A 479 -31.03 20.65 -4.16
N LYS A 480 -30.61 20.71 -2.89
CA LYS A 480 -30.10 21.93 -2.25
C LYS A 480 -28.85 22.47 -2.96
N LEU A 481 -27.90 21.59 -3.29
CA LEU A 481 -26.69 21.96 -4.01
C LEU A 481 -27.01 22.58 -5.38
N ASN A 482 -27.95 21.98 -6.12
CA ASN A 482 -28.34 22.51 -7.42
C ASN A 482 -29.03 23.86 -7.30
N LYS A 483 -29.89 24.04 -6.30
CA LYS A 483 -30.59 25.30 -6.08
C LYS A 483 -29.57 26.41 -5.82
N ARG A 484 -28.58 26.16 -4.95
CA ARG A 484 -27.45 27.07 -4.70
C ARG A 484 -26.73 27.43 -6.00
N ASN A 485 -26.38 26.43 -6.80
CA ASN A 485 -25.62 26.65 -8.04
C ASN A 485 -26.44 27.43 -9.07
N LYS A 486 -27.74 27.13 -9.23
CA LYS A 486 -28.65 27.86 -10.14
C LYS A 486 -28.81 29.33 -9.75
N VAL A 487 -28.98 29.62 -8.46
CA VAL A 487 -29.08 31.00 -7.94
C VAL A 487 -27.80 31.77 -8.22
N ALA A 488 -26.64 31.14 -8.05
CA ALA A 488 -25.35 31.79 -8.23
C ALA A 488 -24.96 32.05 -9.71
N THR A 489 -25.50 31.30 -10.68
CA THR A 489 -25.12 31.44 -12.10
C THR A 489 -26.02 32.37 -12.93
N GLY A 490 -27.13 32.88 -12.38
CA GLY A 490 -28.00 33.89 -13.02
C GLY A 490 -28.69 33.49 -14.34
N LYS A 491 -28.32 32.36 -14.94
CA LYS A 491 -28.95 31.76 -16.12
C LYS A 491 -29.46 30.37 -15.77
N GLY A 492 -30.59 29.99 -16.38
CA GLY A 492 -31.02 28.61 -16.53
C GLY A 492 -30.02 27.83 -17.38
N ALA A 493 -28.81 27.61 -16.86
CA ALA A 493 -27.92 26.62 -17.43
C ALA A 493 -28.68 25.29 -17.40
N GLU A 494 -28.77 24.60 -18.53
CA GLU A 494 -29.14 23.20 -18.56
C GLU A 494 -28.13 22.43 -17.73
N ILE A 495 -28.46 22.28 -16.44
CA ILE A 495 -27.72 21.45 -15.52
C ILE A 495 -28.20 20.02 -15.79
N PRO A 496 -27.29 19.07 -16.06
CA PRO A 496 -27.69 17.73 -16.44
C PRO A 496 -28.64 17.12 -15.41
N GLY A 497 -29.80 16.70 -15.89
CA GLY A 497 -30.99 16.42 -15.09
C GLY A 497 -30.93 15.11 -14.29
N LYS A 498 -29.93 14.25 -14.56
CA LYS A 498 -29.81 12.93 -13.91
C LYS A 498 -28.57 12.84 -13.01
N PRO A 499 -28.64 12.06 -11.90
CA PRO A 499 -27.48 11.79 -11.03
C PRO A 499 -26.25 11.29 -11.79
N SER A 500 -26.44 10.52 -12.87
CA SER A 500 -25.39 10.03 -13.78
C SER A 500 -24.61 11.16 -14.44
N ASP A 501 -25.31 12.20 -14.87
CA ASP A 501 -24.72 13.25 -15.68
C ASP A 501 -23.97 14.26 -14.81
N ARG A 502 -24.34 14.36 -13.53
CA ARG A 502 -23.56 15.09 -12.51
C ARG A 502 -22.41 14.29 -11.96
N GLN A 503 -22.54 12.97 -11.84
CA GLN A 503 -21.37 12.12 -11.64
C GLN A 503 -20.38 12.34 -12.78
N ALA A 504 -20.85 12.32 -14.03
CA ALA A 504 -20.02 12.61 -15.20
C ALA A 504 -19.44 14.03 -15.17
N ALA A 505 -20.19 15.07 -14.78
CA ALA A 505 -19.67 16.44 -14.71
C ALA A 505 -18.68 16.67 -13.55
N ASN A 506 -18.94 16.12 -12.37
CA ASN A 506 -18.01 16.20 -11.23
C ASN A 506 -16.77 15.32 -11.45
N GLU A 507 -16.94 14.17 -12.08
CA GLU A 507 -15.84 13.32 -12.52
C GLU A 507 -15.07 14.00 -13.64
N ALA A 508 -15.72 14.68 -14.60
CA ALA A 508 -15.07 15.49 -15.62
C ALA A 508 -14.35 16.71 -15.04
N ALA A 509 -14.88 17.38 -14.00
CA ALA A 509 -14.20 18.47 -13.32
C ALA A 509 -13.03 17.96 -12.47
N ALA A 510 -13.19 16.82 -11.80
CA ALA A 510 -12.11 16.16 -11.07
C ALA A 510 -11.05 15.59 -12.03
N VAL A 511 -11.46 15.10 -13.20
CA VAL A 511 -10.60 14.66 -14.30
C VAL A 511 -9.91 15.86 -14.89
N ARG A 512 -10.57 16.98 -15.20
CA ARG A 512 -9.91 18.22 -15.64
C ARG A 512 -8.96 18.79 -14.61
N ALA A 513 -9.30 18.72 -13.32
CA ALA A 513 -8.38 19.14 -12.25
C ALA A 513 -7.21 18.16 -12.10
N ARG A 514 -7.44 16.86 -12.32
CA ARG A 514 -6.38 15.84 -12.39
C ARG A 514 -5.54 15.98 -13.65
N GLU A 515 -6.14 16.28 -14.79
CA GLU A 515 -5.54 16.49 -16.10
C GLU A 515 -4.79 17.81 -16.11
N LYS A 516 -5.27 18.84 -15.40
CA LYS A 516 -4.54 20.08 -15.16
C LYS A 516 -3.40 19.84 -14.19
N ALA A 517 -3.63 19.18 -13.06
CA ALA A 517 -2.53 18.79 -12.17
C ALA A 517 -1.54 17.83 -12.85
N GLN A 518 -2.00 16.99 -13.78
CA GLN A 518 -1.21 16.11 -14.64
C GLN A 518 -0.61 16.87 -15.80
N ALA A 519 -1.20 17.96 -16.32
CA ALA A 519 -0.66 18.79 -17.39
C ALA A 519 0.43 19.70 -16.82
N ASP A 520 0.15 20.35 -15.69
CA ASP A 520 1.11 21.06 -14.86
C ASP A 520 2.23 20.10 -14.39
N ALA A 521 1.93 18.83 -14.10
CA ALA A 521 2.94 17.79 -13.84
C ALA A 521 3.57 17.17 -15.10
N ARG A 522 2.94 17.27 -16.28
CA ARG A 522 3.45 16.79 -17.58
C ARG A 522 4.36 17.84 -18.22
N GLU A 523 4.17 19.13 -17.93
CA GLU A 523 5.14 20.18 -18.22
C GLU A 523 6.41 20.01 -17.36
N VAL A 524 6.31 19.33 -16.21
CA VAL A 524 7.39 18.92 -15.31
C VAL A 524 7.72 17.43 -15.55
N GLN A 525 8.00 17.05 -16.80
CA GLN A 525 8.17 15.63 -17.17
C GLN A 525 9.57 15.08 -16.89
N ALA A 526 9.87 14.90 -15.61
CA ALA A 526 10.61 13.76 -15.10
C ALA A 526 10.30 13.60 -13.61
N GLY A 527 10.53 12.43 -13.02
CA GLY A 527 10.15 12.18 -11.62
C GLY A 527 8.84 11.42 -11.44
N GLN A 528 8.15 11.07 -12.52
CA GLN A 528 7.02 10.15 -12.48
C GLN A 528 7.36 8.90 -13.29
N THR A 529 7.53 7.77 -12.61
CA THR A 529 7.27 6.48 -13.25
C THR A 529 5.76 6.39 -13.51
N PRO A 530 5.30 5.64 -14.53
CA PRO A 530 3.87 5.35 -14.72
C PRO A 530 3.18 4.75 -13.47
N TYR A 531 3.96 4.38 -12.45
CA TYR A 531 3.56 3.83 -11.17
C TYR A 531 3.05 4.86 -10.12
N THR A 532 3.32 6.16 -10.28
CA THR A 532 2.95 7.20 -9.29
C THR A 532 1.52 7.74 -9.41
N GLU A 533 0.77 7.41 -10.46
CA GLU A 533 -0.45 8.17 -10.76
C GLU A 533 -1.67 7.83 -9.88
N GLN A 534 -1.81 6.61 -9.35
CA GLN A 534 -2.93 6.27 -8.44
C GLN A 534 -2.59 5.15 -7.45
N PRO A 535 -2.63 5.40 -6.13
CA PRO A 535 -2.07 4.48 -5.15
C PRO A 535 -3.00 3.34 -4.72
N LEU A 536 -4.32 3.40 -4.94
CA LEU A 536 -5.23 2.42 -4.34
C LEU A 536 -5.83 1.46 -5.37
N GLY A 537 -5.62 0.17 -5.15
CA GLY A 537 -6.43 -0.94 -5.70
C GLY A 537 -7.75 -1.11 -4.94
N LEU A 538 -8.32 -0.02 -4.44
CA LEU A 538 -9.50 -0.04 -3.59
C LEU A 538 -10.70 0.51 -4.38
N PRO A 539 -11.91 0.03 -4.08
CA PRO A 539 -13.12 0.27 -4.89
C PRO A 539 -13.34 1.75 -5.13
N ASN A 540 -14.14 2.11 -6.12
CA ASN A 540 -14.59 3.48 -6.30
C ASN A 540 -15.86 3.79 -5.50
N ASP A 541 -16.64 2.78 -5.04
CA ASP A 541 -17.83 2.96 -4.18
C ASP A 541 -18.38 1.59 -3.73
N LEU A 542 -18.06 1.09 -2.53
CA LEU A 542 -18.41 -0.28 -2.12
C LEU A 542 -19.92 -0.55 -2.11
N ALA A 543 -20.75 0.45 -1.76
CA ALA A 543 -22.20 0.29 -1.70
C ALA A 543 -22.80 0.18 -3.11
N GLN A 544 -22.37 1.07 -4.01
CA GLN A 544 -22.72 1.01 -5.42
C GLN A 544 -22.17 -0.28 -6.06
N ASP A 545 -20.94 -0.67 -5.71
CA ASP A 545 -20.30 -1.87 -6.26
C ASP A 545 -21.00 -3.16 -5.79
N VAL A 546 -21.53 -3.20 -4.55
CA VAL A 546 -22.37 -4.30 -4.06
C VAL A 546 -23.70 -4.33 -4.81
N GLU A 547 -24.33 -3.18 -5.01
CA GLU A 547 -25.57 -3.07 -5.78
C GLU A 547 -25.37 -3.48 -7.25
N ASP A 548 -24.29 -3.01 -7.87
CA ASP A 548 -23.87 -3.37 -9.22
C ASP A 548 -23.51 -4.86 -9.32
N ALA A 549 -22.87 -5.44 -8.31
CA ALA A 549 -22.59 -6.88 -8.26
C ALA A 549 -23.88 -7.71 -8.09
N VAL A 550 -24.83 -7.26 -7.28
CA VAL A 550 -26.16 -7.89 -7.16
C VAL A 550 -26.90 -7.80 -8.49
N ASN A 551 -26.83 -6.66 -9.18
CA ASN A 551 -27.44 -6.47 -10.49
C ASN A 551 -26.73 -7.29 -11.58
N GLU A 552 -25.40 -7.44 -11.52
CA GLU A 552 -24.63 -8.29 -12.42
C GLU A 552 -24.96 -9.78 -12.19
N ILE A 553 -25.06 -10.22 -10.94
CA ILE A 553 -25.48 -11.58 -10.58
C ILE A 553 -26.91 -11.83 -11.05
N LYS A 554 -27.84 -10.90 -10.83
CA LYS A 554 -29.22 -10.98 -11.36
C LYS A 554 -29.21 -11.12 -12.88
N LYS A 555 -28.42 -10.31 -13.58
CA LYS A 555 -28.29 -10.34 -15.04
C LYS A 555 -27.64 -11.64 -15.53
N GLU A 556 -26.65 -12.16 -14.82
CA GLU A 556 -25.99 -13.43 -15.13
C GLU A 556 -26.94 -14.61 -14.93
N ILE A 557 -27.72 -14.61 -13.83
CA ILE A 557 -28.78 -15.59 -13.58
C ILE A 557 -29.87 -15.50 -14.64
N GLU A 558 -30.30 -14.30 -15.04
CA GLU A 558 -31.25 -14.10 -16.15
C GLU A 558 -30.69 -14.61 -17.47
N THR A 559 -29.39 -14.38 -17.73
CA THR A 559 -28.72 -14.87 -18.95
C THR A 559 -28.59 -16.39 -18.95
N ARG A 560 -28.31 -17.01 -17.80
CA ARG A 560 -28.29 -18.47 -17.63
C ARG A 560 -29.69 -19.08 -17.73
N ARG A 561 -30.72 -18.39 -17.22
CA ARG A 561 -32.14 -18.75 -17.36
C ARG A 561 -32.59 -18.69 -18.82
N ARG A 562 -32.17 -17.67 -19.57
CA ARG A 562 -32.38 -17.57 -21.03
C ARG A 562 -31.65 -18.66 -21.83
N ARG A 563 -30.60 -19.28 -21.26
CA ARG A 563 -29.85 -20.41 -21.83
C ARG A 563 -30.35 -21.78 -21.35
N GLY A 564 -31.53 -21.86 -20.72
CA GLY A 564 -32.16 -23.13 -20.32
C GLY A 564 -31.68 -23.71 -18.97
N SER A 565 -30.89 -22.98 -18.19
CA SER A 565 -30.45 -23.42 -16.86
C SER A 565 -31.54 -23.19 -15.80
N VAL A 566 -31.89 -24.22 -15.03
CA VAL A 566 -32.99 -24.24 -14.03
C VAL A 566 -32.58 -23.69 -12.65
N VAL A 567 -31.62 -22.75 -12.57
CA VAL A 567 -31.21 -22.19 -11.27
C VAL A 567 -32.06 -20.96 -10.97
N SER A 568 -33.05 -21.11 -10.08
CA SER A 568 -33.80 -20.00 -9.50
C SER A 568 -33.09 -19.46 -8.25
N MET A 569 -33.30 -18.17 -7.97
CA MET A 569 -32.96 -17.58 -6.67
C MET A 569 -33.77 -18.30 -5.58
N PRO A 570 -33.14 -18.82 -4.51
CA PRO A 570 -33.90 -19.24 -3.34
C PRO A 570 -34.57 -18.00 -2.76
N THR A 571 -35.88 -18.05 -2.58
CA THR A 571 -36.60 -17.08 -1.78
C THR A 571 -36.07 -17.10 -0.34
N GLY A 572 -36.25 -15.99 0.40
CA GLY A 572 -35.87 -15.96 1.83
C GLY A 572 -36.53 -17.07 2.65
N ALA A 573 -37.70 -17.56 2.22
CA ALA A 573 -38.38 -18.71 2.81
C ALA A 573 -37.73 -20.06 2.44
N GLU A 574 -37.28 -20.24 1.20
CA GLU A 574 -36.56 -21.47 0.77
C GLU A 574 -35.18 -21.58 1.41
N LEU A 575 -34.44 -20.46 1.54
CA LEU A 575 -33.18 -20.42 2.28
C LEU A 575 -33.36 -20.79 3.76
N ARG A 576 -34.44 -20.32 4.39
CA ARG A 576 -34.80 -20.66 5.77
C ARG A 576 -35.17 -22.14 5.92
N ASN A 577 -35.95 -22.72 5.00
CA ASN A 577 -36.28 -24.14 5.01
C ASN A 577 -35.07 -25.05 4.79
N ILE A 578 -34.15 -24.67 3.89
CA ILE A 578 -32.90 -25.41 3.65
C ILE A 578 -31.98 -25.35 4.87
N LEU A 579 -31.95 -24.20 5.57
CA LEU A 579 -31.24 -24.06 6.85
C LEU A 579 -31.89 -24.89 7.96
N GLU A 580 -33.21 -24.88 8.08
CA GLU A 580 -33.96 -25.67 9.09
C GLU A 580 -33.85 -27.18 8.85
N GLN A 581 -33.76 -27.64 7.59
CA GLN A 581 -33.48 -29.04 7.26
C GLN A 581 -32.03 -29.45 7.53
N LYS A 582 -31.05 -28.59 7.24
CA LYS A 582 -29.62 -28.88 7.50
C LYS A 582 -29.24 -28.79 8.97
N LEU A 583 -29.96 -27.99 9.76
CA LEU A 583 -29.70 -27.81 11.19
C LEU A 583 -30.40 -28.85 12.09
N GLY A 584 -31.13 -29.81 11.52
CA GLY A 584 -31.67 -30.96 12.24
C GLY A 584 -32.49 -30.57 13.49
N LYS A 585 -33.80 -30.39 13.34
CA LYS A 585 -34.70 -30.29 14.50
C LYS A 585 -34.56 -31.58 15.34
N ALA A 586 -33.90 -31.48 16.49
CA ALA A 586 -34.10 -32.41 17.59
C ALA A 586 -35.54 -32.26 18.07
N PRO A 587 -36.29 -33.36 18.32
CA PRO A 587 -37.65 -33.26 18.81
C PRO A 587 -37.67 -32.94 20.31
N PHE A 588 -38.41 -31.88 20.63
CA PHE A 588 -38.83 -31.31 21.92
C PHE A 588 -37.76 -30.72 22.85
#